data_AF-A0A959XUP0-F1
#
_entry.id   AF-A0A959XUP0-F1
#
_cell.length_a   1.000
_cell.length_b   1.000
_cell.length_c   1.000
_cell.angle_alpha   90.00
_cell.angle_beta   90.00
_cell.angle_gamma   90.00
#
_symmetry.space_group_name_H-M   'P 1'
#
loop_
_entity.id
_entity.type
_entity.pdbx_description
1 polymer ?
#
loop_
_entity_poly.entity_id
_entity_poly.type
_entity_poly.pdbx_seq_one_letter_code
_entity_poly.pdbx_strand_id
1 'polypeptide(L)' 'RIVGFVGKPGDLDDLGRALKSKCGVGGNTKDGVILLQGDHRDKVMAYLAEKGYRAKKAGG' A
#
# COMPACT_ATOMS: atom_id res chain seq x y z
N ARG A 1 2.22 7.02 -0.99
CA ARG A 1 3.07 6.31 0.00
C ARG A 1 2.17 5.72 1.09
N ILE A 2 2.46 4.52 1.55
CA ILE A 2 1.72 3.79 2.58
C ILE A 2 2.70 3.54 3.71
N VAL A 3 2.41 4.10 4.88
CA VAL A 3 3.28 4.09 6.07
C VAL A 3 2.50 3.51 7.25
N GLY A 4 3.20 2.99 8.26
CA GLY A 4 2.56 2.53 9.49
C GLY A 4 1.73 1.27 9.31
N PHE A 5 2.12 0.38 8.40
CA PHE A 5 1.54 -0.95 8.34
C PHE A 5 1.87 -1.70 9.63
N VAL A 6 0.84 -1.99 10.42
CA VAL A 6 0.97 -2.75 11.67
C VAL A 6 0.62 -4.20 11.34
N GLY A 7 1.65 -5.00 11.06
CA GLY A 7 1.52 -6.41 10.67
C GLY A 7 2.88 -7.07 10.54
N LYS A 8 2.91 -8.30 10.03
CA LYS A 8 4.17 -9.00 9.77
C LYS A 8 4.88 -8.38 8.56
N PRO A 9 6.22 -8.36 8.54
CA PRO A 9 6.98 -7.88 7.38
C PRO A 9 6.66 -8.65 6.09
N GLY A 10 6.28 -9.93 6.20
CA GLY A 10 5.82 -10.74 5.07
C GLY A 10 4.53 -10.20 4.44
N ASP A 11 3.53 -9.82 5.25
CA ASP A 11 2.30 -9.23 4.74
C ASP A 11 2.55 -7.87 4.09
N LEU A 12 3.49 -7.07 4.61
CA LEU A 12 3.86 -5.79 3.99
C LEU A 12 4.43 -5.97 2.59
N ASP A 13 5.33 -6.94 2.41
CA ASP A 13 5.95 -7.19 1.10
C ASP A 13 4.93 -7.70 0.10
N ASP A 14 4.09 -8.66 0.52
CA ASP A 14 3.01 -9.23 -0.28
C ASP A 14 2.00 -8.15 -0.69
N LEU A 15 1.61 -7.30 0.25
CA LEU A 15 0.70 -6.19 0.04
C LEU A 15 1.31 -5.12 -0.86
N GLY A 16 2.60 -4.83 -0.71
CA GLY A 16 3.35 -3.96 -1.61
C GLY A 16 3.39 -4.48 -3.04
N ARG A 17 3.60 -5.78 -3.22
CA ARG A 17 3.61 -6.44 -4.53
C ARG A 17 2.22 -6.47 -5.16
N ALA A 18 1.20 -6.83 -4.38
CA ALA A 18 -0.19 -6.84 -4.81
C ALA A 18 -0.68 -5.45 -5.22
N LEU A 19 -0.32 -4.41 -4.45
CA LEU A 19 -0.68 -3.03 -4.76
C LEU A 19 0.03 -2.52 -6.03
N LYS A 20 1.33 -2.80 -6.21
CA LYS A 20 2.05 -2.47 -7.47
C LYS A 20 1.38 -3.13 -8.66
N SER A 21 1.04 -4.42 -8.56
CA SER A 21 0.36 -5.20 -9.61
C SER A 21 -1.05 -4.66 -9.90
N LYS A 22 -1.87 -4.45 -8.87
CA LYS A 22 -3.27 -3.99 -9.02
C LYS A 22 -3.38 -2.54 -9.48
N CYS A 23 -2.44 -1.69 -9.06
CA CYS A 23 -2.39 -0.30 -9.49
C CYS A 23 -1.70 -0.15 -10.85
N GLY A 24 -0.88 -1.12 -11.27
CA GLY A 24 -0.09 -1.05 -12.50
C GLY A 24 1.01 0.00 -12.42
N VAL A 25 1.54 0.27 -11.21
CA VAL A 25 2.49 1.36 -10.98
C VAL A 25 3.80 0.88 -10.39
N GLY A 26 4.86 1.58 -10.79
CA GLY A 26 6.17 1.47 -10.18
C GLY A 26 6.13 1.91 -8.71
N GLY A 27 6.83 1.17 -7.85
CA GLY A 27 6.89 1.48 -6.44
C GLY A 27 8.03 0.76 -5.74
N ASN A 28 8.52 1.35 -4.65
CA ASN A 28 9.60 0.80 -3.85
C ASN A 28 9.10 0.52 -2.42
N THR A 29 9.56 -0.59 -1.83
CA THR A 29 9.27 -0.92 -0.44
C THR A 29 10.54 -0.65 0.34
N LYS A 30 10.54 0.33 1.25
CA LYS A 30 11.74 0.74 1.98
C LYS A 30 11.37 1.04 3.43
N ASP A 31 12.12 0.49 4.39
CA ASP A 31 11.94 0.73 5.83
C ASP A 31 10.50 0.50 6.34
N GLY A 32 9.82 -0.55 5.85
CA GLY A 32 8.42 -0.81 6.24
C GLY A 32 7.39 0.12 5.60
N VAL A 33 7.81 0.87 4.56
CA VAL A 33 6.97 1.84 3.84
C VAL A 33 6.86 1.43 2.37
N ILE A 34 5.64 1.37 1.85
CA ILE A 34 5.39 1.13 0.43
C ILE A 34 5.22 2.49 -0.28
N LEU A 35 6.17 2.84 -1.13
CA LEU A 35 6.11 3.98 -2.02
C LEU A 35 5.51 3.50 -3.35
N LEU A 36 4.42 4.12 -3.79
CA LEU A 36 3.80 3.88 -5.09
C LEU A 36 3.82 5.20 -5.84
N GLN A 37 4.17 5.16 -7.14
CA GLN A 37 4.08 6.31 -8.03
C GLN A 37 2.65 6.48 -8.56
N GLY A 38 2.21 7.72 -8.75
CA GLY A 38 0.88 8.05 -9.26
C GLY A 38 -0.22 8.15 -8.20
N ASP A 39 -1.41 8.55 -8.63
CA ASP A 39 -2.57 8.85 -7.77
C ASP A 39 -3.54 7.66 -7.68
N HIS A 40 -3.03 6.51 -7.23
CA HIS A 40 -3.82 5.28 -7.09
C HIS A 40 -4.47 5.14 -5.70
N ARG A 41 -4.76 6.27 -5.06
CA ARG A 41 -5.26 6.31 -3.68
C ARG A 41 -6.55 5.51 -3.53
N ASP A 42 -7.46 5.61 -4.49
CA ASP A 42 -8.75 4.91 -4.46
C ASP A 42 -8.60 3.38 -4.60
N LYS A 43 -7.76 2.91 -5.54
CA LYS A 43 -7.48 1.48 -5.69
C LYS A 43 -6.81 0.89 -4.45
N VAL A 44 -5.84 1.62 -3.89
CA VAL A 44 -5.12 1.24 -2.67
C VAL A 44 -6.06 1.17 -1.48
N MET A 45 -6.93 2.18 -1.31
CA MET A 45 -7.93 2.21 -0.24
C MET A 45 -8.95 1.09 -0.37
N ALA A 46 -9.48 0.85 -1.57
CA ALA A 46 -10.41 -0.23 -1.83
C ALA A 46 -9.79 -1.59 -1.50
N TYR A 47 -8.56 -1.84 -1.95
CA TYR A 47 -7.84 -3.09 -1.68
C TYR A 47 -7.53 -3.29 -0.19
N LEU A 48 -7.08 -2.24 0.49
CA LEU A 48 -6.82 -2.27 1.93
C LEU A 48 -8.12 -2.53 2.70
N ALA A 49 -9.22 -1.88 2.31
CA ALA A 49 -10.54 -2.12 2.91
C ALA A 49 -11.04 -3.55 2.67
N GLU A 50 -10.87 -4.10 1.46
CA GLU A 50 -11.20 -5.50 1.13
C GLU A 50 -10.45 -6.50 2.01
N LYS A 51 -9.17 -6.21 2.28
CA LYS A 51 -8.32 -7.02 3.17
C LYS A 51 -8.58 -6.77 4.66
N GLY A 52 -9.49 -5.85 5.03
CA GLY A 52 -9.77 -5.47 6.42
C GLY A 52 -8.74 -4.52 7.05
N TYR A 53 -7.81 -3.99 6.26
CA TYR A 53 -6.84 -2.99 6.71
C TYR A 53 -7.47 -1.59 6.73
N ARG A 54 -7.32 -0.91 7.87
CA ARG A 54 -7.79 0.47 8.04
C ARG A 54 -6.75 1.45 7.49
N ALA A 55 -6.86 1.73 6.19
CA ALA A 55 -6.00 2.70 5.51
C ALA A 55 -6.55 4.13 5.64
N LYS A 56 -5.68 5.09 5.92
CA LYS A 56 -6.02 6.52 5.96
C LYS A 56 -5.24 7.25 4.87
N LYS A 57 -5.86 8.25 4.23
CA LYS A 57 -5.16 9.16 3.30
C LYS A 57 -4.10 9.91 4.10
N ALA A 58 -2.83 9.58 3.87
CA ALA A 58 -1.70 10.30 4.42
C ALA A 58 -1.35 11.47 3.49
N GLY A 59 -1.79 12.68 3.85
CA GLY A 59 -1.55 13.91 3.10
C GLY A 59 -2.73 14.86 3.22
N GLY A 60 -2.53 15.93 4.00
CA GLY A 60 -3.04 17.25 3.65
C GLY A 60 -1.99 17.94 2.80
#